data_AF-A0A4V1SPR2-F1
#
_entry.id   AF-A0A4V1SPR2-F1
#
_cell.length_a   1.000
_cell.length_b   1.000
_cell.length_c   1.000
_cell.angle_alpha   90.00
_cell.angle_beta   90.00
_cell.angle_gamma   90.00
#
_symmetry.space_group_name_H-M   'P 1'
#
loop_
_entity.id
_entity.type
_entity.pdbx_description
1 polymer ?
#
loop_
_entity_poly.entity_id
_entity_poly.type
_entity_poly.pdbx_seq_one_letter_code
_entity_poly.pdbx_strand_id
1 'polypeptide(L)'
;MPPSHFSCSVFARVSMLAALAAIVAGDRAQAAGPTTLPSGGADYLAAALEVTSAIERDFALPKRGLYAHSRTDRSPEFMWGNGIQFAALLAAARHDPKTYGPIRNRFFTAMNVYWDAKAPIPGYEPAPTAGRGNDKYYDDNAWLVLSCIEAFEDTGDRRYLARAEATLRFVLSGWDDAKGGGIWWHEGHKDDAKNTCVNAPAAVGCLMVAAHQPKAEAAKS
;
A
#
# COMPACT_ATOMS: atom_id res chain seq x y z
N MET A 1 -43.46 -25.97 -13.11
CA MET A 1 -43.52 -25.75 -11.64
C MET A 1 -42.46 -26.63 -10.99
N PRO A 2 -41.72 -26.15 -9.99
CA PRO A 2 -40.71 -25.08 -10.01
C PRO A 2 -39.28 -25.65 -9.89
N PRO A 3 -38.23 -24.81 -10.05
CA PRO A 3 -36.84 -25.20 -9.88
C PRO A 3 -36.43 -25.25 -8.40
N SER A 4 -35.55 -26.19 -8.04
CA SER A 4 -34.90 -26.24 -6.73
C SER A 4 -33.83 -25.14 -6.64
N HIS A 5 -34.11 -24.16 -5.80
CA HIS A 5 -33.15 -23.16 -5.34
C HIS A 5 -32.08 -23.85 -4.48
N PHE A 6 -30.84 -23.92 -4.97
CA PHE A 6 -29.68 -24.08 -4.10
C PHE A 6 -29.16 -22.68 -3.72
N SER A 7 -29.37 -22.35 -2.46
CA SER A 7 -28.88 -21.14 -1.79
C SER A 7 -27.36 -21.10 -1.85
N CYS A 8 -26.81 -20.17 -2.65
CA CYS A 8 -25.41 -19.80 -2.61
C CYS A 8 -25.21 -18.86 -1.42
N SER A 9 -24.73 -19.40 -0.31
CA SER A 9 -24.37 -18.61 0.87
C SER A 9 -23.25 -19.34 1.58
N VAL A 10 -22.03 -18.82 1.44
CA VAL A 10 -21.07 -18.51 2.52
C VAL A 10 -19.74 -18.07 1.86
N PHE A 11 -19.20 -16.96 2.37
CA PHE A 11 -17.99 -16.21 1.95
C PHE A 11 -18.16 -15.11 0.89
N ALA A 12 -18.94 -14.09 1.23
CA ALA A 12 -18.63 -12.72 0.85
C ALA A 12 -19.08 -11.81 2.00
N ARG A 13 -18.12 -11.18 2.70
CA ARG A 13 -18.25 -9.92 3.47
C ARG A 13 -17.02 -9.71 4.34
N VAL A 14 -16.05 -8.97 3.80
CA VAL A 14 -15.26 -8.04 4.61
C VAL A 14 -15.36 -6.69 3.91
N SER A 15 -16.42 -5.95 4.23
CA SER A 15 -16.57 -4.55 3.84
C SER A 15 -16.49 -3.71 5.12
N MET A 16 -15.55 -2.77 5.10
CA MET A 16 -15.63 -1.43 5.70
C MET A 16 -16.52 -1.30 6.96
N LEU A 17 -15.88 -1.07 8.11
CA LEU A 17 -16.49 -0.23 9.14
C LEU A 17 -15.53 0.90 9.52
N ALA A 18 -15.80 2.06 8.93
CA ALA A 18 -15.48 3.35 9.51
C ALA A 18 -16.41 3.61 10.71
N ALA A 19 -15.90 4.39 11.65
CA ALA A 19 -16.44 4.63 12.98
C ALA A 19 -17.90 5.13 13.03
N LEU A 20 -18.63 4.69 14.06
CA LEU A 20 -19.68 5.49 14.69
C LEU A 20 -19.70 5.23 16.20
N ALA A 21 -19.67 6.30 16.98
CA ALA A 21 -19.65 6.29 18.44
C ALA A 21 -21.05 6.05 19.05
N ALA A 22 -20.99 5.50 20.27
CA ALA A 22 -22.00 5.02 21.24
C ALA A 22 -23.36 5.76 21.40
N ILE A 23 -24.38 5.00 21.88
CA ILE A 23 -24.95 5.09 23.27
C ILE A 23 -26.18 4.15 23.41
N VAL A 24 -26.20 3.32 24.48
CA VAL A 24 -27.25 3.19 25.55
C VAL A 24 -26.56 2.45 26.72
N ALA A 25 -26.02 3.18 27.71
CA ALA A 25 -26.59 3.41 29.04
C ALA A 25 -26.69 2.15 29.94
N GLY A 26 -25.74 2.05 30.87
CA GLY A 26 -25.79 1.26 32.09
C GLY A 26 -24.92 1.96 33.14
N ASP A 27 -25.56 2.47 34.19
CA ASP A 27 -25.04 3.41 35.18
C ASP A 27 -23.70 3.04 35.82
N ARG A 28 -22.74 3.98 35.73
CA ARG A 28 -22.05 4.62 36.87
C ARG A 28 -21.44 5.94 36.38
N ALA A 29 -22.21 7.02 36.50
CA ALA A 29 -21.76 8.38 36.25
C ALA A 29 -20.77 8.82 37.35
N GLN A 30 -19.46 8.68 37.10
CA GLN A 30 -18.49 9.59 37.68
C GLN A 30 -18.51 10.83 36.78
N ALA A 31 -18.92 11.99 37.32
CA ALA A 31 -18.96 13.24 36.59
C ALA A 31 -17.55 13.62 36.11
N ALA A 32 -17.24 13.31 34.84
CA ALA A 32 -16.13 13.92 34.15
C ALA A 32 -16.53 15.38 33.89
N GLY A 33 -15.83 16.32 34.55
CA GLY A 33 -15.93 17.73 34.21
C GLY A 33 -15.62 17.95 32.72
N PRO A 34 -15.93 19.13 32.16
CA PRO A 34 -15.66 19.41 30.76
C PRO A 34 -14.18 19.14 30.48
N THR A 35 -13.90 18.09 29.70
CA THR A 35 -12.56 17.84 29.17
C THR A 35 -12.25 18.97 28.21
N THR A 36 -11.61 20.01 28.72
CA THR A 36 -10.95 21.02 27.91
C THR A 36 -9.97 20.29 27.00
N LEU A 37 -10.24 20.31 25.69
CA LEU A 37 -9.24 19.97 24.68
C LEU A 37 -7.98 20.81 24.99
N PRO A 38 -6.78 20.21 25.01
CA PRO A 38 -5.55 20.95 25.27
C PRO A 38 -5.49 22.16 24.33
N SER A 39 -5.30 23.35 24.90
CA SER A 39 -5.25 24.62 24.18
C SER A 39 -3.94 24.85 23.42
N GLY A 40 -3.04 23.87 23.39
CA GLY A 40 -1.87 23.85 22.51
C GLY A 40 -2.23 23.11 21.22
N GLY A 41 -2.00 23.74 20.07
CA GLY A 41 -2.16 23.05 18.77
C GLY A 41 -1.37 21.73 18.75
N ALA A 42 -1.92 20.71 18.10
CA ALA A 42 -1.28 19.41 18.04
C ALA A 42 0.07 19.51 17.29
N ASP A 43 1.13 18.99 17.91
CA ASP A 43 2.41 18.78 17.23
C ASP A 43 2.34 17.48 16.42
N TYR A 44 1.86 17.59 15.18
CA TYR A 44 1.70 16.45 14.28
C TYR A 44 3.03 15.81 13.88
N LEU A 45 4.13 16.56 13.89
CA LEU A 45 5.44 16.00 13.60
C LEU A 45 5.91 15.11 14.76
N ALA A 46 5.81 15.60 15.99
CA ALA A 46 6.12 14.79 17.17
C ALA A 46 5.26 13.53 17.23
N ALA A 47 3.95 13.64 16.99
CA ALA A 47 3.05 12.50 16.96
C ALA A 47 3.41 11.48 15.85
N ALA A 48 3.72 11.95 14.64
CA ALA A 48 4.10 11.07 13.53
C ALA A 48 5.42 10.34 13.82
N LEU A 49 6.41 11.03 14.40
CA LEU A 49 7.70 10.44 14.77
C LEU A 49 7.55 9.45 15.92
N GLU A 50 6.68 9.71 16.90
CA GLU A 50 6.37 8.78 17.98
C GLU A 50 5.76 7.48 17.43
N VAL A 51 4.75 7.58 16.56
CA VAL A 51 4.11 6.41 15.94
C VAL A 51 5.10 5.65 15.06
N THR A 52 5.89 6.34 14.25
CA THR A 52 6.91 5.70 13.39
C THR A 52 7.95 4.96 14.23
N SER A 53 8.43 5.57 15.31
CA SER A 53 9.36 4.95 16.26
C SER A 53 8.74 3.73 16.96
N ALA A 54 7.45 3.78 17.31
CA ALA A 54 6.73 2.63 17.85
C ALA A 54 6.64 1.48 16.85
N ILE A 55 6.39 1.76 15.56
CA ILE A 55 6.40 0.76 14.49
C ILE A 55 7.78 0.11 14.37
N GLU A 56 8.86 0.90 14.33
CA GLU A 56 10.23 0.38 14.30
C GLU A 56 10.54 -0.53 15.49
N ARG A 57 10.15 -0.11 16.69
CA ARG A 57 10.43 -0.87 17.92
C ARG A 57 9.62 -2.16 17.99
N ASP A 58 8.32 -2.08 17.70
CA ASP A 58 7.39 -3.17 18.03
C ASP A 58 7.15 -4.12 16.85
N PHE A 59 7.34 -3.67 15.60
CA PHE A 59 6.99 -4.45 14.40
C PHE A 59 8.20 -4.82 13.55
N ALA A 60 9.36 -4.18 13.69
CA ALA A 60 10.51 -4.55 12.89
C ALA A 60 10.91 -6.03 13.05
N LEU A 61 11.36 -6.61 11.94
CA LEU A 61 11.99 -7.93 11.84
C LEU A 61 13.44 -7.74 11.40
N PRO A 62 14.39 -7.41 12.31
CA PRO A 62 15.70 -6.89 11.94
C PRO A 62 16.51 -7.80 11.02
N LYS A 63 16.44 -9.13 11.22
CA LYS A 63 17.14 -10.11 10.38
C LYS A 63 16.61 -10.17 8.94
N ARG A 64 15.35 -9.77 8.73
CA ARG A 64 14.67 -9.82 7.44
C ARG A 64 14.59 -8.44 6.78
N GLY A 65 14.78 -7.37 7.55
CA GLY A 65 14.62 -5.99 7.07
C GLY A 65 13.17 -5.62 6.75
N LEU A 66 12.19 -6.38 7.26
CA LEU A 66 10.74 -6.21 7.03
C LEU A 66 10.03 -5.85 8.34
N TYR A 67 8.70 -5.70 8.29
CA TYR A 67 7.84 -5.56 9.46
C TYR A 67 6.93 -6.78 9.62
N ALA A 68 6.55 -7.04 10.86
CA ALA A 68 5.61 -8.08 11.25
C ALA A 68 4.17 -7.66 10.97
N HIS A 69 3.32 -8.63 10.65
CA HIS A 69 1.89 -8.41 10.43
C HIS A 69 1.19 -7.86 11.69
N SER A 70 1.60 -8.32 12.87
CA SER A 70 1.12 -7.74 14.12
C SER A 70 2.12 -7.91 15.27
N ARG A 71 1.72 -7.49 16.47
CA ARG A 71 2.52 -7.67 17.69
C ARG A 71 2.60 -9.13 18.12
N THR A 72 1.59 -9.93 17.79
CA THR A 72 1.49 -11.35 18.15
C THR A 72 1.86 -12.26 16.99
N ASP A 73 1.43 -11.93 15.78
CA ASP A 73 1.88 -12.59 14.57
C ASP A 73 3.15 -11.91 14.03
N ARG A 74 4.29 -12.56 14.23
CA ARG A 74 5.60 -12.10 13.77
C ARG A 74 5.93 -12.52 12.34
N SER A 75 4.97 -13.09 11.62
CA SER A 75 5.08 -13.30 10.18
C SER A 75 5.23 -11.95 9.45
N PRO A 76 5.92 -11.91 8.30
CA PRO A 76 5.97 -10.72 7.44
C PRO A 76 4.58 -10.13 7.14
N GLU A 77 4.43 -8.81 7.21
CA GLU A 77 3.24 -8.09 6.73
C GLU A 77 3.00 -8.34 5.23
N PHE A 78 1.74 -8.31 4.81
CA PHE A 78 1.35 -8.38 3.41
C PHE A 78 1.80 -7.15 2.62
N MET A 79 1.84 -7.27 1.30
CA MET A 79 2.33 -6.20 0.44
C MET A 79 1.52 -4.91 0.57
N TRP A 80 0.21 -5.00 0.72
CA TRP A 80 -0.65 -3.85 1.01
C TRP A 80 -0.12 -3.01 2.18
N GLY A 81 0.10 -3.63 3.34
CA GLY A 81 0.62 -2.95 4.53
C GLY A 81 2.05 -2.46 4.34
N ASN A 82 2.89 -3.21 3.64
CA ASN A 82 4.24 -2.77 3.29
C ASN A 82 4.25 -1.51 2.41
N GLY A 83 3.27 -1.35 1.50
CA GLY A 83 3.12 -0.14 0.70
C GLY A 83 2.86 1.10 1.55
N ILE A 84 1.98 0.99 2.54
CA ILE A 84 1.70 2.08 3.49
C ILE A 84 2.91 2.38 4.36
N GLN A 85 3.58 1.34 4.88
CA GLN A 85 4.79 1.51 5.69
C GLN A 85 5.94 2.15 4.88
N PHE A 86 6.06 1.85 3.59
CA PHE A 86 7.08 2.47 2.76
C PHE A 86 6.85 3.97 2.58
N ALA A 87 5.60 4.39 2.35
CA ALA A 87 5.21 5.79 2.32
C ALA A 87 5.47 6.49 3.66
N ALA A 88 5.19 5.83 4.79
CA ALA A 88 5.48 6.38 6.12
C ALA A 88 6.99 6.60 6.34
N LEU A 89 7.83 5.64 5.93
CA LEU A 89 9.29 5.77 6.00
C LEU A 89 9.85 6.85 5.07
N LEU A 90 9.22 7.07 3.92
CA LEU A 90 9.56 8.18 3.02
C LEU A 90 9.31 9.52 3.70
N ALA A 91 8.09 9.71 4.22
CA ALA A 91 7.73 10.92 4.96
C ALA A 91 8.65 11.14 6.17
N ALA A 92 8.92 10.10 6.96
CA ALA A 92 9.83 10.18 8.10
C ALA A 92 11.26 10.56 7.68
N ALA A 93 11.76 10.01 6.57
CA ALA A 93 13.09 10.32 6.05
C ALA A 93 13.22 11.74 5.47
N ARG A 94 12.12 12.37 5.03
CA ARG A 94 12.10 13.80 4.66
C ARG A 94 12.35 14.72 5.87
N HIS A 95 11.95 14.29 7.07
CA HIS A 95 12.13 15.04 8.31
C HIS A 95 13.40 14.67 9.08
N ASP A 96 13.76 13.38 9.13
CA ASP A 96 14.99 12.88 9.75
C ASP A 96 15.68 11.85 8.82
N PRO A 97 16.45 12.34 7.82
CA PRO A 97 17.09 11.46 6.83
C PRO A 97 18.19 10.59 7.43
N LYS A 98 18.82 11.01 8.53
CA LYS A 98 19.91 10.25 9.17
C LYS A 98 19.39 8.98 9.82
N THR A 99 18.25 9.07 10.47
CA THR A 99 17.61 7.92 11.13
C THR A 99 16.85 7.05 10.13
N TYR A 100 15.95 7.65 9.35
CA TYR A 100 15.00 6.87 8.54
C TYR A 100 15.48 6.58 7.12
N GLY A 101 16.46 7.31 6.59
CA GLY A 101 17.04 7.02 5.27
C GLY A 101 17.62 5.60 5.16
N PRO A 102 18.46 5.14 6.10
CA PRO A 102 18.95 3.76 6.12
C PRO A 102 17.85 2.72 6.31
N ILE A 103 16.84 3.00 7.16
CA ILE A 103 15.71 2.11 7.43
C ILE A 103 14.88 1.91 6.16
N ARG A 104 14.50 3.01 5.49
CA ARG A 104 13.81 3.00 4.21
C ARG A 104 14.58 2.20 3.15
N ASN A 105 15.88 2.45 2.98
CA ASN A 105 16.69 1.75 1.98
C ASN A 105 16.78 0.23 2.27
N ARG A 106 16.92 -0.15 3.55
CA ARG A 106 16.90 -1.55 3.98
C ARG A 106 15.54 -2.18 3.66
N PHE A 107 14.45 -1.50 3.99
CA PHE A 107 13.09 -1.99 3.77
C PHE A 107 12.77 -2.17 2.29
N PHE A 108 13.08 -1.19 1.45
CA PHE A 108 12.94 -1.29 0.00
C PHE A 108 13.67 -2.51 -0.57
N THR A 109 14.91 -2.75 -0.12
CA THR A 109 15.69 -3.91 -0.56
C THR A 109 15.06 -5.22 -0.07
N ALA A 110 14.56 -5.25 1.16
CA ALA A 110 13.94 -6.43 1.76
C ALA A 110 12.63 -6.82 1.07
N MET A 111 11.85 -5.86 0.57
CA MET A 111 10.61 -6.13 -0.18
C MET A 111 10.83 -6.96 -1.47
N ASN A 112 12.06 -7.15 -1.94
CA ASN A 112 12.35 -8.04 -3.06
C ASN A 112 11.90 -9.49 -2.85
N VAL A 113 11.69 -9.94 -1.60
CA VAL A 113 11.17 -11.30 -1.34
C VAL A 113 9.71 -11.49 -1.78
N TYR A 114 8.99 -10.40 -2.06
CA TYR A 114 7.63 -10.41 -2.60
C TYR A 114 7.60 -10.20 -4.12
N TRP A 115 8.73 -9.84 -4.72
CA TRP A 115 8.81 -9.56 -6.14
C TRP A 115 8.87 -10.87 -6.94
N ASP A 116 7.88 -11.09 -7.78
CA ASP A 116 7.86 -12.20 -8.72
C ASP A 116 8.52 -11.79 -10.04
N ALA A 117 9.83 -11.97 -10.11
CA ALA A 117 10.60 -11.71 -11.34
C ALA A 117 10.40 -12.78 -12.42
N LYS A 118 9.72 -13.90 -12.13
CA LYS A 118 9.56 -15.03 -13.06
C LYS A 118 8.26 -14.94 -13.88
N ALA A 119 7.29 -14.15 -13.41
CA ALA A 119 6.09 -13.85 -14.16
C ALA A 119 6.44 -13.17 -15.51
N PRO A 120 5.62 -13.39 -16.56
CA PRO A 120 5.77 -12.68 -17.84
C PRO A 120 5.79 -11.16 -17.70
N ILE A 121 4.99 -10.63 -16.76
CA ILE A 121 5.03 -9.23 -16.33
C ILE A 121 5.33 -9.23 -14.82
N PRO A 122 6.57 -8.92 -14.42
CA PRO A 122 6.95 -8.94 -13.01
C PRO A 122 6.16 -7.97 -12.15
N GLY A 123 5.77 -8.42 -10.96
CA GLY A 123 4.98 -7.65 -9.99
C GLY A 123 5.20 -8.15 -8.56
N TYR A 124 4.73 -7.38 -7.58
CA TYR A 124 4.70 -7.80 -6.19
C TYR A 124 3.51 -8.72 -5.92
N GLU A 125 3.77 -9.81 -5.23
CA GLU A 125 2.77 -10.70 -4.66
C GLU A 125 2.37 -10.22 -3.24
N PRO A 126 1.17 -10.56 -2.74
CA PRO A 126 0.75 -10.15 -1.41
C PRO A 126 1.64 -10.77 -0.32
N ALA A 127 2.19 -11.96 -0.55
CA ALA A 127 3.03 -12.70 0.39
C ALA A 127 4.48 -12.87 -0.11
N PRO A 128 5.47 -13.10 0.77
CA PRO A 128 6.88 -13.18 0.40
C PRO A 128 7.27 -14.57 -0.12
N THR A 129 6.80 -14.93 -1.32
CA THR A 129 7.01 -16.27 -1.90
C THR A 129 8.35 -16.42 -2.64
N ALA A 130 9.03 -15.30 -2.92
CA ALA A 130 10.15 -15.19 -3.85
C ALA A 130 9.81 -15.68 -5.27
N GLY A 131 8.66 -15.24 -5.79
CA GLY A 131 8.17 -15.57 -7.14
C GLY A 131 7.84 -17.06 -7.29
N ARG A 132 7.21 -17.64 -6.26
CA ARG A 132 6.66 -19.01 -6.26
C ARG A 132 5.16 -19.02 -5.98
N GLY A 133 4.55 -17.85 -5.77
CA GLY A 133 3.11 -17.70 -5.71
C GLY A 133 2.51 -17.60 -7.10
N ASN A 134 1.22 -17.29 -7.11
CA ASN A 134 0.39 -17.14 -8.30
C ASN A 134 -0.73 -16.13 -8.07
N ASP A 135 -0.53 -15.22 -7.12
CA ASP A 135 -1.53 -14.26 -6.67
C ASP A 135 -0.93 -12.86 -6.63
N LYS A 136 -1.63 -11.89 -7.20
CA LYS A 136 -1.21 -10.49 -7.32
C LYS A 136 -2.42 -9.56 -7.41
N TYR A 137 -2.31 -8.45 -6.71
CA TYR A 137 -3.29 -7.38 -6.64
C TYR A 137 -2.73 -6.12 -7.29
N TYR A 138 -3.51 -5.50 -8.17
CA TYR A 138 -3.08 -4.32 -8.91
C TYR A 138 -3.02 -3.08 -8.02
N ASP A 139 -3.87 -2.96 -6.99
CA ASP A 139 -3.84 -1.85 -6.04
C ASP A 139 -2.61 -1.90 -5.12
N ASP A 140 -2.26 -3.07 -4.57
CA ASP A 140 -1.01 -3.27 -3.82
C ASP A 140 0.19 -2.75 -4.61
N ASN A 141 0.24 -3.09 -5.89
CA ASN A 141 1.30 -2.64 -6.79
C ASN A 141 1.18 -1.13 -7.12
N ALA A 142 -0.02 -0.59 -7.30
CA ALA A 142 -0.24 0.83 -7.60
C ALA A 142 0.24 1.75 -6.48
N TRP A 143 0.01 1.40 -5.21
CA TRP A 143 0.56 2.15 -4.07
C TRP A 143 2.09 2.11 -4.02
N LEU A 144 2.69 0.98 -4.41
CA LEU A 144 4.14 0.84 -4.51
C LEU A 144 4.73 1.68 -5.65
N VAL A 145 4.01 1.88 -6.77
CA VAL A 145 4.44 2.81 -7.83
C VAL A 145 4.64 4.21 -7.25
N LEU A 146 3.63 4.74 -6.53
CA LEU A 146 3.68 6.08 -5.93
C LEU A 146 4.85 6.21 -4.95
N SER A 147 4.98 5.26 -4.03
CA SER A 147 6.07 5.29 -3.06
C SER A 147 7.44 5.18 -3.73
N CYS A 148 7.60 4.36 -4.77
CA CYS A 148 8.87 4.25 -5.49
C CYS A 148 9.20 5.51 -6.27
N ILE A 149 8.24 6.16 -6.95
CA ILE A 149 8.55 7.37 -7.71
C ILE A 149 8.86 8.55 -6.77
N GLU A 150 8.14 8.67 -5.66
CA GLU A 150 8.48 9.63 -4.59
C GLU A 150 9.86 9.38 -3.99
N ALA A 151 10.22 8.11 -3.75
CA ALA A 151 11.55 7.76 -3.27
C ALA A 151 12.66 8.18 -4.24
N PHE A 152 12.41 8.06 -5.54
CA PHE A 152 13.33 8.56 -6.57
C PHE A 152 13.44 10.08 -6.52
N GLU A 153 12.33 10.80 -6.43
CA GLU A 153 12.31 12.26 -6.34
C GLU A 153 13.05 12.79 -5.10
N ASP A 154 12.91 12.11 -3.95
CA ASP A 154 13.57 12.48 -2.70
C ASP A 154 15.08 12.21 -2.70
N THR A 155 15.55 11.21 -3.46
CA THR A 155 16.91 10.66 -3.30
C THR A 155 17.78 10.70 -4.54
N GLY A 156 17.19 10.82 -5.73
CA GLY A 156 17.86 10.62 -7.01
C GLY A 156 18.32 9.18 -7.30
N ASP A 157 18.04 8.21 -6.42
CA ASP A 157 18.47 6.83 -6.60
C ASP A 157 17.61 6.11 -7.66
N ARG A 158 18.22 5.86 -8.82
CA ARG A 158 17.57 5.26 -9.99
C ARG A 158 16.99 3.85 -9.74
N ARG A 159 17.38 3.15 -8.67
CA ARG A 159 16.77 1.87 -8.32
C ARG A 159 15.29 2.01 -7.99
N TYR A 160 14.90 3.14 -7.40
CA TYR A 160 13.50 3.44 -7.12
C TYR A 160 12.71 3.72 -8.40
N LEU A 161 13.24 4.55 -9.31
CA LEU A 161 12.62 4.81 -10.61
C LEU A 161 12.44 3.52 -11.42
N ALA A 162 13.49 2.70 -11.52
CA ALA A 162 13.43 1.43 -12.23
C ALA A 162 12.36 0.48 -11.64
N ARG A 163 12.18 0.49 -10.32
CA ARG A 163 11.11 -0.27 -9.66
C ARG A 163 9.74 0.34 -9.96
N ALA A 164 9.58 1.66 -9.87
CA ALA A 164 8.33 2.34 -10.18
C ALA A 164 7.85 2.01 -11.60
N GLU A 165 8.74 2.09 -12.59
CA GLU A 165 8.44 1.76 -13.99
C GLU A 165 8.06 0.28 -14.17
N ALA A 166 8.78 -0.63 -13.53
CA ALA A 166 8.48 -2.07 -13.62
C ALA A 166 7.13 -2.40 -12.99
N THR A 167 6.87 -1.90 -11.79
CA THR A 167 5.60 -2.08 -11.08
C THR A 167 4.45 -1.42 -11.85
N LEU A 168 4.65 -0.25 -12.46
CA LEU A 168 3.61 0.42 -13.24
C LEU A 168 3.25 -0.36 -14.51
N ARG A 169 4.22 -1.01 -15.17
CA ARG A 169 3.92 -1.92 -16.30
C ARG A 169 3.01 -3.07 -15.87
N PHE A 170 3.22 -3.63 -14.68
CA PHE A 170 2.31 -4.64 -14.11
C PHE A 170 0.93 -4.05 -13.82
N VAL A 171 0.84 -2.90 -13.16
CA VAL A 171 -0.44 -2.25 -12.88
C VAL A 171 -1.25 -2.01 -14.16
N LEU A 172 -0.61 -1.49 -15.21
CA LEU A 172 -1.27 -1.20 -16.48
C LEU A 172 -1.65 -2.45 -17.28
N SER A 173 -1.03 -3.61 -17.02
CA SER A 173 -1.45 -4.86 -17.67
C SER A 173 -2.81 -5.36 -17.17
N GLY A 174 -3.33 -4.80 -16.07
CA GLY A 174 -4.69 -5.06 -15.59
C GLY A 174 -5.78 -4.26 -16.31
N TRP A 175 -5.42 -3.37 -17.24
CA TRP A 175 -6.40 -2.62 -18.03
C TRP A 175 -7.04 -3.49 -19.12
N ASP A 176 -8.35 -3.35 -19.29
CA ASP A 176 -9.06 -3.75 -20.52
C ASP A 176 -10.30 -2.86 -20.74
N ASP A 177 -10.92 -2.98 -21.92
CA ASP A 177 -12.08 -2.15 -22.31
C ASP A 177 -13.41 -2.62 -21.69
N ALA A 178 -13.41 -3.72 -20.92
CA ALA A 178 -14.62 -4.17 -20.23
C ALA A 178 -15.10 -3.07 -19.28
N LYS A 179 -16.43 -2.90 -19.19
CA LYS A 179 -17.10 -1.85 -18.39
C LYS A 179 -16.69 -0.42 -18.78
N GLY A 180 -16.20 -0.20 -20.00
CA GLY A 180 -15.82 1.12 -20.50
C GLY A 180 -14.38 1.53 -20.14
N GLY A 181 -13.52 0.56 -19.80
CA GLY A 181 -12.13 0.80 -19.44
C GLY A 181 -11.85 0.52 -17.96
N GLY A 182 -10.61 0.75 -17.56
CA GLY A 182 -10.16 0.63 -16.18
C GLY A 182 -9.38 -0.64 -15.90
N ILE A 183 -8.68 -0.60 -14.78
CA ILE A 183 -7.83 -1.68 -14.26
C ILE A 183 -8.65 -2.51 -13.28
N TRP A 184 -8.55 -3.83 -13.41
CA TRP A 184 -9.10 -4.78 -12.43
C TRP A 184 -8.42 -4.64 -11.07
N TRP A 185 -9.05 -5.13 -10.02
CA TRP A 185 -8.45 -5.19 -8.69
C TRP A 185 -7.41 -6.30 -8.55
N HIS A 186 -7.70 -7.47 -9.11
CA HIS A 186 -6.89 -8.67 -8.97
C HIS A 186 -6.53 -9.26 -10.34
N GLU A 187 -5.30 -9.76 -10.47
CA GLU A 187 -4.78 -10.36 -11.72
C GLU A 187 -5.60 -11.56 -12.22
N GLY A 188 -5.89 -12.54 -11.35
CA GLY A 188 -6.57 -13.79 -11.70
C GLY A 188 -8.08 -13.82 -11.49
N HIS A 189 -8.63 -12.97 -10.62
CA HIS A 189 -10.05 -12.98 -10.24
C HIS A 189 -10.71 -11.64 -10.54
N LYS A 190 -11.43 -11.58 -11.66
CA LYS A 190 -12.05 -10.36 -12.19
C LYS A 190 -13.49 -10.18 -11.70
N ASP A 191 -13.76 -10.38 -10.40
CA ASP A 191 -15.09 -10.44 -9.74
C ASP A 191 -15.92 -9.14 -9.83
N ASP A 192 -16.14 -8.62 -11.04
CA ASP A 192 -16.69 -7.31 -11.38
C ASP A 192 -16.01 -6.12 -10.68
N ALA A 193 -14.80 -6.33 -10.17
CA ALA A 193 -14.04 -5.41 -9.34
C ALA A 193 -13.07 -4.53 -10.14
N LYS A 194 -13.60 -3.46 -10.77
CA LYS A 194 -12.79 -2.33 -11.28
C LYS A 194 -12.92 -1.15 -10.33
N ASN A 195 -12.00 -1.07 -9.37
CA ASN A 195 -12.14 -0.19 -8.20
C ASN A 195 -11.31 1.09 -8.32
N THR A 196 -11.77 2.16 -7.68
CA THR A 196 -11.04 3.42 -7.57
C THR A 196 -9.67 3.25 -6.89
N CYS A 197 -9.55 2.31 -5.95
CA CYS A 197 -8.29 2.03 -5.24
C CYS A 197 -7.16 1.52 -6.14
N VAL A 198 -7.46 1.09 -7.37
CA VAL A 198 -6.46 0.75 -8.38
C VAL A 198 -6.29 1.90 -9.37
N ASN A 199 -7.41 2.38 -9.91
CA ASN A 199 -7.42 3.28 -11.06
C ASN A 199 -6.90 4.69 -10.71
N ALA A 200 -7.24 5.22 -9.53
CA ALA A 200 -6.75 6.53 -9.10
C ALA A 200 -5.24 6.57 -8.85
N PRO A 201 -4.64 5.67 -8.04
CA PRO A 201 -3.20 5.66 -7.87
C PRO A 201 -2.45 5.28 -9.16
N ALA A 202 -3.01 4.43 -10.03
CA ALA A 202 -2.42 4.15 -11.34
C ALA A 202 -2.35 5.41 -12.22
N ALA A 203 -3.41 6.21 -12.27
CA ALA A 203 -3.42 7.47 -13.03
C ALA A 203 -2.38 8.46 -12.50
N VAL A 204 -2.27 8.63 -11.18
CA VAL A 204 -1.23 9.46 -10.55
C VAL A 204 0.16 8.90 -10.87
N GLY A 205 0.36 7.59 -10.73
CA GLY A 205 1.63 6.93 -11.02
C GLY A 205 2.09 7.12 -12.47
N CYS A 206 1.17 7.02 -13.44
CA CYS A 206 1.45 7.34 -14.84
C CYS A 206 1.96 8.78 -15.01
N LEU A 207 1.28 9.76 -14.40
CA LEU A 207 1.67 11.17 -14.52
C LEU A 207 3.02 11.45 -13.86
N MET A 208 3.26 10.89 -12.67
CA MET A 208 4.54 11.06 -11.97
C MET A 208 5.69 10.40 -12.74
N VAL A 209 5.53 9.15 -13.17
CA VAL A 209 6.58 8.44 -13.93
C VAL A 209 6.85 9.12 -15.28
N ALA A 210 5.82 9.60 -15.98
CA ALA A 210 5.97 10.31 -17.25
C ALA A 210 6.82 11.59 -17.14
N ALA A 211 6.83 12.25 -15.98
CA ALA A 211 7.66 13.44 -15.74
C ALA A 211 9.17 13.14 -15.79
N HIS A 212 9.55 11.88 -15.60
CA HIS A 212 10.94 11.41 -15.56
C HIS A 212 11.35 10.59 -16.79
N GLN A 213 10.43 10.40 -17.73
CA GLN A 213 10.74 9.80 -19.02
C GLN A 213 11.29 10.86 -19.97
N PRO A 214 12.23 10.50 -20.87
CA PRO A 214 12.59 11.40 -21.96
C PRO A 214 11.32 11.75 -22.71
N LYS A 215 11.06 13.05 -22.93
CA LYS A 215 9.93 13.49 -23.75
C LYS A 215 10.04 12.74 -25.08
N ALA A 216 9.01 11.98 -25.43
CA ALA A 216 8.90 11.43 -26.76
C ALA A 216 9.09 12.60 -27.73
N GLU A 217 10.11 12.55 -28.57
CA GLU A 217 10.18 13.45 -29.71
C GLU A 217 8.83 13.31 -30.39
N ALA A 218 8.07 14.40 -30.46
CA ALA A 218 6.75 14.41 -31.07
C ALA A 218 6.87 13.67 -32.40
N ALA A 219 6.25 12.49 -32.48
CA ALA A 219 6.31 11.66 -33.66
C ALA A 219 5.86 12.54 -34.83
N LYS A 220 6.81 12.92 -35.68
CA LYS A 220 6.52 13.63 -36.91
C LYS A 220 5.79 12.63 -37.80
N SER A 221 4.47 12.69 -37.80
CA SER A 221 3.61 12.19 -38.87
C SER A 221 3.12 13.35 -39.69
#